data_AF-A0A9E4JIM5-F1
#
_entry.id   AF-A0A9E4JIM5-F1
#
_cell.length_a   1.000
_cell.length_b   1.000
_cell.length_c   1.000
_cell.angle_alpha   90.00
_cell.angle_beta   90.00
_cell.angle_gamma   90.00
#
_symmetry.space_group_name_H-M   'P 1'
#
loop_
_entity.id
_entity.type
_entity.pdbx_description
1 polymer ?
#
loop_
_entity_poly.entity_id
_entity_poly.type
_entity_poly.pdbx_seq_one_letter_code
_entity_poly.pdbx_strand_id
1 'polypeptide(L)'
;MSISSPTYLFIEYAKETPEDILMKITVCNRSTEAASLQVLPTFWFRNNWSWFPETPPKPTLKQLNDQTIAADHHQLGKRYLYCDRAVPLLFTENETNTQRIFNIPNASPYVKDGINNYIIDGKLDAVNPDKIGTKAAASYLL
;
A
#
# COMPACT_ATOMS: atom_id res chain seq x y z
N MET A 1 19.97 -17.19 -27.73
CA MET A 1 19.35 -17.51 -26.42
C MET A 1 19.43 -16.24 -25.59
N SER A 2 18.38 -15.41 -25.60
CA SER A 2 18.39 -14.13 -24.88
C SER A 2 18.14 -14.44 -23.40
N ILE A 3 19.18 -14.31 -22.58
CA ILE A 3 19.04 -14.35 -21.13
C ILE A 3 18.27 -13.07 -20.78
N SER A 4 16.99 -13.20 -20.42
CA SER A 4 16.22 -12.10 -19.86
C SER A 4 17.03 -11.50 -18.72
N SER A 5 17.58 -10.30 -18.93
CA SER A 5 18.39 -9.64 -17.92
C SER A 5 17.49 -9.30 -16.74
N PRO A 6 17.65 -9.93 -15.56
CA PRO A 6 16.63 -9.81 -14.53
C PRO A 6 16.65 -8.41 -13.95
N THR A 7 15.46 -7.85 -13.73
CA THR A 7 15.32 -6.75 -12.79
C THR A 7 15.48 -7.32 -11.39
N TYR A 8 16.35 -6.71 -10.58
CA TYR A 8 16.54 -7.12 -9.18
C TYR A 8 16.04 -6.03 -8.23
N LEU A 9 15.51 -6.48 -7.10
CA LEU A 9 15.03 -5.64 -6.02
C LEU A 9 15.81 -5.98 -4.76
N PHE A 10 16.39 -4.97 -4.11
CA PHE A 10 16.91 -5.08 -2.75
C PHE A 10 16.04 -4.25 -1.82
N ILE A 11 15.60 -4.86 -0.72
CA ILE A 11 14.88 -4.15 0.34
C ILE A 11 15.72 -4.29 1.60
N GLU A 12 16.20 -3.15 2.09
CA GLU A 12 17.04 -3.06 3.28
C GLU A 12 16.23 -2.38 4.39
N TYR A 13 16.36 -2.91 5.61
CA TYR A 13 15.73 -2.33 6.79
C TYR A 13 16.79 -1.98 7.81
N ALA A 14 16.68 -0.78 8.39
CA ALA A 14 17.48 -0.36 9.53
C ALA A 14 16.55 0.11 10.65
N LYS A 15 16.99 -0.07 11.89
CA LYS A 15 16.27 0.41 13.07
C LYS A 15 17.21 1.23 13.93
N GLU A 16 16.83 2.46 14.25
CA GLU A 16 17.49 3.21 15.32
C GLU A 16 16.97 2.73 16.68
N THR A 17 15.66 2.52 16.78
CA THR A 17 14.98 2.04 17.99
C THR A 17 13.93 0.97 17.62
N PRO A 18 13.29 0.29 18.58
CA PRO A 18 12.18 -0.62 18.28
C PRO A 18 11.01 0.04 17.53
N GLU A 19 10.86 1.36 17.64
CA GLU A 19 9.75 2.14 17.08
C GLU A 19 10.14 2.97 15.85
N ASP A 20 11.41 2.97 15.46
CA ASP A 20 11.88 3.66 14.26
C ASP A 20 12.49 2.69 13.27
N ILE A 21 11.91 2.65 12.06
CA ILE A 21 12.27 1.70 11.01
C ILE A 21 12.43 2.48 9.71
N LEU A 22 13.64 2.46 9.18
CA LEU A 22 13.93 2.91 7.82
C LEU A 22 13.83 1.71 6.86
N MET A 23 13.12 1.90 5.74
CA MET A 23 13.11 0.98 4.61
C MET A 23 13.76 1.66 3.41
N LYS A 24 14.73 0.99 2.80
CA LYS A 24 15.33 1.42 1.53
C LYS A 24 15.07 0.36 0.46
N ILE A 25 14.53 0.80 -0.67
CA ILE A 25 14.27 -0.07 -1.82
C ILE A 25 15.20 0.35 -2.95
N THR A 26 16.07 -0.57 -3.38
CA THR A 26 16.95 -0.37 -4.53
C THR A 26 16.46 -1.24 -5.69
N VAL A 27 16.21 -0.60 -6.83
CA VAL A 27 15.74 -1.26 -8.05
C VAL A 27 16.82 -1.16 -9.12
N CYS A 28 17.22 -2.31 -9.68
CA CYS A 28 18.23 -2.37 -10.73
C CYS A 28 17.64 -3.02 -11.99
N ASN A 29 17.44 -2.23 -13.05
CA ASN A 29 17.21 -2.76 -14.39
C ASN A 29 18.56 -3.16 -15.00
N ARG A 30 18.80 -4.47 -15.17
CA ARG A 30 20.04 -4.98 -15.82
C ARG A 30 19.88 -5.24 -17.31
N SER A 31 18.73 -4.92 -17.89
CA SER A 31 18.51 -5.01 -19.32
C SER A 31 19.31 -3.94 -20.07
N THR A 32 19.57 -4.22 -21.34
CA THR A 32 20.04 -3.20 -22.29
C THR A 32 18.93 -2.21 -22.65
N GLU A 33 17.68 -2.60 -22.45
CA GLU A 33 16.50 -1.80 -22.76
C GLU A 33 16.00 -1.03 -21.53
N ALA A 34 15.72 0.26 -21.72
CA ALA A 34 15.03 1.07 -20.73
C ALA A 34 13.58 0.60 -20.56
N ALA A 35 13.12 0.51 -19.31
CA ALA A 35 11.75 0.14 -18.96
C ALA A 35 11.32 0.96 -17.75
N SER A 36 10.12 1.52 -17.80
CA SER A 36 9.50 2.19 -16.66
C SER A 36 9.01 1.16 -15.64
N LEU A 37 9.22 1.45 -14.35
CA LEU A 37 8.81 0.56 -13.27
C LEU A 37 7.92 1.29 -12.27
N GLN A 38 6.74 0.73 -11.99
CA GLN A 38 5.86 1.19 -10.92
C GLN A 38 6.15 0.38 -9.66
N VAL A 39 6.75 1.02 -8.65
CA VAL A 39 7.02 0.41 -7.34
C VAL A 39 5.98 0.91 -6.35
N LEU A 40 5.41 -0.03 -5.58
CA LEU A 40 4.30 0.21 -4.65
C LEU A 40 4.64 -0.30 -3.24
N PRO A 41 5.52 0.38 -2.47
CA PRO A 41 5.71 0.06 -1.06
C PRO A 41 4.35 0.16 -0.37
N THR A 42 3.89 -0.97 0.15
CA THR A 42 2.49 -1.15 0.55
C THR A 42 2.42 -1.40 2.04
N PHE A 43 1.57 -0.62 2.71
CA PHE A 43 1.37 -0.65 4.14
C PHE A 43 -0.09 -1.02 4.42
N TRP A 44 -0.32 -1.93 5.36
CA TRP A 44 -1.66 -2.39 5.63
C TRP A 44 -1.79 -2.94 7.04
N PHE A 45 -2.98 -2.81 7.61
CA PHE A 45 -3.35 -3.51 8.83
C PHE A 45 -4.01 -4.84 8.50
N ARG A 46 -3.61 -5.89 9.22
CA ARG A 46 -4.26 -7.19 9.12
C ARG A 46 -5.72 -7.04 9.52
N ASN A 47 -6.62 -7.45 8.62
CA ASN A 47 -8.05 -7.42 8.90
C ASN A 47 -8.41 -8.45 9.99
N ASN A 48 -8.55 -7.97 11.22
CA ASN A 48 -9.06 -8.71 12.38
C ASN A 48 -10.39 -8.12 12.90
N TRP A 49 -10.83 -7.00 12.32
CA TRP A 49 -12.04 -6.27 12.74
C TRP A 49 -13.32 -6.74 12.03
N SER A 50 -13.24 -7.58 10.99
CA SER A 50 -14.44 -8.06 10.29
C SER A 50 -14.71 -9.56 10.41
N TRP A 51 -13.93 -10.29 11.23
CA TRP A 51 -13.90 -11.76 11.24
C TRP A 51 -14.41 -12.37 12.55
N PHE A 52 -14.44 -11.61 13.64
CA PHE A 52 -14.74 -12.12 14.98
C PHE A 52 -15.95 -11.39 15.59
N PRO A 53 -16.67 -11.99 16.55
CA PRO A 53 -17.79 -11.33 17.24
C PRO A 53 -17.34 -10.14 18.10
N GLU A 54 -16.22 -10.28 18.82
CA GLU A 54 -15.55 -9.19 19.52
C GLU A 54 -14.47 -8.61 18.61
N THR A 55 -14.74 -7.43 18.05
CA THR A 55 -13.84 -6.79 17.09
C THR A 55 -13.06 -5.68 17.75
N PRO A 56 -11.73 -5.64 17.62
CA PRO A 56 -10.97 -4.47 18.04
C PRO A 56 -11.38 -3.26 17.18
N PRO A 57 -11.19 -2.02 17.68
CA PRO A 57 -11.41 -0.82 16.88
C PRO A 57 -10.65 -0.90 15.56
N LYS A 58 -11.34 -0.62 14.45
CA LYS A 58 -10.75 -0.62 13.11
C LYS A 58 -9.62 0.43 13.06
N PRO A 59 -8.38 0.03 12.71
CA PRO A 59 -7.28 0.97 12.62
C PRO A 59 -7.44 1.86 11.38
N THR A 60 -6.63 2.91 11.28
CA THR A 60 -6.73 3.88 10.18
C THR A 60 -5.36 4.25 9.65
N LEU A 61 -5.23 4.29 8.32
CA LEU A 61 -4.19 4.98 7.58
C LEU A 61 -4.81 6.24 6.98
N LYS A 62 -4.19 7.40 7.16
CA LYS A 62 -4.67 8.68 6.61
C LYS A 62 -3.53 9.53 6.11
N GLN A 63 -3.67 10.12 4.92
CA GLN A 63 -2.72 11.10 4.43
C GLN A 63 -2.72 12.38 5.28
N LEU A 64 -1.53 12.85 5.66
CA LEU A 64 -1.35 14.15 6.34
C LEU A 64 -0.86 15.23 5.38
N ASN A 65 0.00 14.85 4.44
CA ASN A 65 0.53 15.69 3.37
C ASN A 65 1.01 14.77 2.22
N ASP A 66 1.61 15.32 1.17
CA ASP A 66 2.01 14.57 -0.04
C ASP A 66 3.13 13.52 0.17
N GLN A 67 3.64 13.39 1.40
CA GLN A 67 4.75 12.51 1.74
C GLN A 67 4.51 11.68 3.01
N THR A 68 3.44 11.96 3.75
CA THR A 68 3.25 11.42 5.10
C THR A 68 1.89 10.75 5.26
N ILE A 69 1.90 9.52 5.78
CA ILE A 69 0.71 8.78 6.20
C ILE A 69 0.74 8.63 7.72
N ALA A 70 -0.31 9.08 8.40
CA ALA A 70 -0.56 8.75 9.80
C ALA A 70 -1.24 7.39 9.89
N ALA A 71 -0.74 6.54 10.78
CA ALA A 71 -1.30 5.25 11.12
C ALA A 71 -1.80 5.29 12.57
N ASP A 72 -3.07 5.00 12.81
CA ASP A 72 -3.68 4.95 14.14
C ASP A 72 -4.16 3.53 14.41
N HIS A 73 -3.67 2.92 15.49
CA HIS A 73 -4.02 1.56 15.90
C HIS A 73 -4.15 1.49 17.42
N HIS A 74 -5.29 0.99 17.90
CA HIS A 74 -5.67 1.00 19.32
C HIS A 74 -4.58 0.50 20.31
N GLN A 75 -3.84 -0.56 19.98
CA GLN A 75 -2.78 -1.11 20.84
C GLN A 75 -1.40 -0.52 20.58
N LEU A 76 -1.13 -0.13 19.33
CA LEU A 76 0.22 0.27 18.93
C LEU A 76 0.39 1.79 19.12
N GLY A 77 -0.71 2.55 19.18
CA GLY A 77 -0.71 4.00 19.17
C GLY A 77 -0.49 4.57 17.77
N LYS A 78 -0.26 5.88 17.71
CA LYS A 78 -0.02 6.61 16.46
C LYS A 78 1.39 6.36 15.94
N ARG A 79 1.50 6.07 14.65
CA ARG A 79 2.76 5.98 13.90
C ARG A 79 2.66 6.79 12.61
N TYR A 80 3.82 7.02 12.00
CA TYR A 80 3.93 7.83 10.80
C TYR A 80 4.79 7.08 9.79
N LEU A 81 4.38 7.16 8.53
CA LEU A 81 5.15 6.65 7.40
C LEU A 81 5.55 7.84 6.55
N TYR A 82 6.85 7.95 6.29
CA TYR A 82 7.44 9.05 5.54
C TYR A 82 7.99 8.51 4.22
N CYS A 83 7.61 9.16 3.13
CA CYS A 83 8.21 8.99 1.81
C CYS A 83 9.43 9.90 1.69
N ASP A 84 10.45 9.47 0.93
CA ASP A 84 11.66 10.27 0.67
C ASP A 84 11.39 11.47 -0.24
N ARG A 85 10.30 11.41 -1.00
CA ARG A 85 9.81 12.49 -1.88
C ARG A 85 8.28 12.44 -2.03
N ALA A 86 7.71 13.52 -2.54
CA ALA A 86 6.28 13.59 -2.85
C ALA A 86 5.92 12.61 -3.98
N VAL A 87 4.97 11.71 -3.70
CA VAL A 87 4.46 10.71 -4.64
C VAL A 87 2.96 10.52 -4.42
N PRO A 88 2.21 10.04 -5.42
CA PRO A 88 0.81 9.70 -5.21
C PRO A 88 0.66 8.65 -4.09
N LEU A 89 -0.15 8.97 -3.10
CA LEU A 89 -0.54 8.05 -2.03
C LEU A 89 -1.94 7.50 -2.33
N LEU A 90 -2.02 6.19 -2.49
CA LEU A 90 -3.23 5.46 -2.87
C LEU A 90 -3.77 4.69 -1.67
N PHE A 91 -5.08 4.79 -1.42
CA PHE A 91 -5.70 4.23 -0.22
C PHE A 91 -6.86 3.30 -0.58
N THR A 92 -6.97 2.19 0.13
CA THR A 92 -8.09 1.26 0.09
C THR A 92 -8.30 0.63 1.47
N GLU A 93 -9.31 -0.21 1.58
CA GLU A 93 -9.47 -1.13 2.68
C GLU A 93 -8.74 -2.43 2.41
N ASN A 94 -8.15 -3.03 3.45
CA ASN A 94 -7.66 -4.41 3.40
C ASN A 94 -8.81 -5.43 3.53
N GLU A 95 -9.89 -5.22 2.79
CA GLU A 95 -11.08 -6.05 2.80
C GLU A 95 -11.13 -6.92 1.54
N THR A 96 -11.63 -8.15 1.70
CA THR A 96 -11.82 -9.10 0.59
C THR A 96 -12.83 -8.55 -0.39
N ASN A 97 -12.52 -8.62 -1.69
CA ASN A 97 -13.46 -8.26 -2.74
C ASN A 97 -14.54 -9.37 -2.86
N THR A 98 -15.57 -9.28 -2.01
CA THR A 98 -16.67 -10.24 -1.96
C THR A 98 -17.52 -10.20 -3.22
N GLN A 99 -17.61 -9.04 -3.88
CA GLN A 99 -18.36 -8.92 -5.12
C GLN A 99 -17.73 -9.76 -6.23
N ARG A 100 -16.41 -9.73 -6.34
CA ARG A 100 -15.68 -10.53 -7.33
C ARG A 100 -15.61 -12.01 -6.97
N ILE A 101 -15.41 -12.34 -5.70
CA ILE A 101 -15.11 -13.71 -5.26
C ILE A 101 -16.37 -14.52 -4.96
N PHE A 102 -17.36 -13.89 -4.32
CA PHE A 102 -18.57 -14.55 -3.82
C PHE A 102 -19.85 -14.04 -4.47
N ASN A 103 -19.76 -13.06 -5.38
CA ASN A 103 -20.91 -12.40 -5.98
C ASN A 103 -21.84 -11.73 -4.95
N ILE A 104 -21.27 -11.23 -3.85
CA ILE A 104 -21.96 -10.52 -2.76
C ILE A 104 -21.47 -9.07 -2.72
N PRO A 105 -22.35 -8.06 -2.62
CA PRO A 105 -21.95 -6.66 -2.56
C PRO A 105 -20.82 -6.40 -1.55
N ASN A 106 -19.82 -5.61 -1.94
CA ASN A 106 -18.76 -5.20 -1.03
C ASN A 106 -19.32 -4.23 0.02
N ALA A 107 -18.80 -4.30 1.25
CA ALA A 107 -19.15 -3.35 2.32
C ALA A 107 -18.64 -1.92 2.02
N SER A 108 -17.53 -1.83 1.28
CA SER A 108 -16.93 -0.58 0.79
C SER A 108 -16.60 -0.73 -0.70
N PRO A 109 -16.71 0.33 -1.51
CA PRO A 109 -16.25 0.28 -2.90
C PRO A 109 -14.72 0.16 -3.01
N TYR A 110 -13.96 0.54 -1.97
CA TYR A 110 -12.50 0.61 -1.99
C TYR A 110 -11.85 -0.64 -1.39
N VAL A 111 -12.05 -1.81 -2.03
CA VAL A 111 -11.49 -3.09 -1.57
C VAL A 111 -10.00 -3.27 -1.94
N LYS A 112 -9.35 -4.32 -1.42
CA LYS A 112 -7.88 -4.46 -1.43
C LYS A 112 -7.22 -4.46 -2.82
N ASP A 113 -7.96 -4.85 -3.85
CA ASP A 113 -7.54 -4.85 -5.25
C ASP A 113 -7.69 -3.48 -5.94
N GLY A 114 -8.30 -2.49 -5.28
CA GLY A 114 -8.49 -1.15 -5.82
C GLY A 114 -7.20 -0.46 -6.29
N ILE A 115 -6.10 -0.64 -5.55
CA ILE A 115 -4.77 -0.11 -5.95
C ILE A 115 -4.29 -0.76 -7.25
N ASN A 116 -4.49 -2.07 -7.42
CA ASN A 116 -4.16 -2.75 -8.66
C ASN A 116 -5.01 -2.22 -9.82
N ASN A 117 -6.32 -2.11 -9.61
CA ASN A 117 -7.25 -1.63 -10.63
C ASN A 117 -6.96 -0.17 -11.03
N TYR A 118 -6.52 0.65 -10.08
CA TYR A 118 -6.08 2.02 -10.35
C TYR A 118 -4.84 2.05 -11.26
N ILE A 119 -3.82 1.25 -10.94
CA ILE A 119 -2.53 1.27 -11.65
C ILE A 119 -2.60 0.55 -13.00
N ILE A 120 -3.25 -0.61 -13.07
CA ILE A 120 -3.25 -1.47 -14.25
C ILE A 120 -4.40 -1.13 -15.20
N ASP A 121 -5.61 -0.92 -14.67
CA ASP A 121 -6.80 -0.67 -15.48
C ASP A 121 -7.10 0.83 -15.66
N GLY A 122 -6.36 1.72 -14.99
CA GLY A 122 -6.62 3.16 -15.01
C GLY A 122 -7.92 3.58 -14.31
N LYS A 123 -8.50 2.72 -13.46
CA LYS A 123 -9.75 2.99 -12.74
C LYS A 123 -9.50 3.91 -11.55
N LEU A 124 -9.54 5.21 -11.82
CA LEU A 124 -9.19 6.25 -10.84
C LEU A 124 -10.10 6.25 -9.59
N ASP A 125 -11.33 5.77 -9.73
CA ASP A 125 -12.35 5.66 -8.69
C ASP A 125 -12.21 4.39 -7.81
N ALA A 126 -11.28 3.49 -8.16
CA ALA A 126 -11.05 2.25 -7.40
C ALA A 126 -10.27 2.47 -6.08
N VAL A 127 -9.74 3.67 -5.84
CA VAL A 127 -9.04 4.06 -4.61
C VAL A 127 -9.84 5.14 -3.88
N ASN A 128 -9.68 5.22 -2.56
CA ASN A 128 -10.44 6.16 -1.73
C ASN A 128 -9.94 7.61 -1.95
N PRO A 129 -10.76 8.52 -2.50
CA PRO A 129 -10.38 9.92 -2.71
C PRO A 129 -10.18 10.69 -1.41
N ASP A 130 -10.78 10.26 -0.30
CA ASP A 130 -10.64 10.87 1.03
C ASP A 130 -9.28 10.55 1.68
N LYS A 131 -8.42 9.80 0.99
CA LYS A 131 -7.06 9.46 1.40
C LYS A 131 -7.00 8.81 2.79
N ILE A 132 -7.95 7.91 3.02
CA ILE A 132 -8.14 7.16 4.26
C ILE A 132 -8.43 5.69 3.95
N GLY A 133 -7.97 4.77 4.80
CA GLY A 133 -8.30 3.35 4.70
C GLY A 133 -7.53 2.49 5.69
N THR A 134 -7.44 1.19 5.42
CA THR A 134 -6.61 0.24 6.19
C THR A 134 -5.47 -0.37 5.39
N LYS A 135 -5.37 0.00 4.11
CA LYS A 135 -4.31 -0.33 3.18
C LYS A 135 -3.92 0.93 2.41
N ALA A 136 -2.64 1.16 2.23
CA ALA A 136 -2.13 2.25 1.40
C ALA A 136 -0.88 1.81 0.63
N ALA A 137 -0.62 2.46 -0.50
CA ALA A 137 0.63 2.32 -1.23
C ALA A 137 1.14 3.69 -1.69
N ALA A 138 2.46 3.87 -1.62
CA ALA A 138 3.14 5.00 -2.22
C ALA A 138 3.53 4.66 -3.67
N SER A 139 3.13 5.48 -4.64
CA SER A 139 3.23 5.17 -6.06
C SER A 139 4.48 5.77 -6.70
N TYR A 140 5.59 5.04 -6.66
CA TYR A 140 6.85 5.47 -7.27
C TYR A 140 6.93 5.00 -8.72
N LEU A 141 6.90 5.94 -9.67
CA LEU A 141 7.28 5.67 -11.04
C LEU A 141 8.78 5.94 -11.18
N LEU A 142 9.53 4.91 -11.57
CA LEU A 142 10.98 4.92 -11.79
C LEU A 142 11.32 4.82 -13.27
#